data_AF-A0A8T0H3A0-F1
#
_entry.id   AF-A0A8T0H3A0-F1
#
_cell.length_a   1.000
_cell.length_b   1.000
_cell.length_c   1.000
_cell.angle_alpha   90.00
_cell.angle_beta   90.00
_cell.angle_gamma   90.00
#
_symmetry.space_group_name_H-M   'P 1'
#
loop_
_entity.id
_entity.type
_entity.pdbx_description
1 polymer ?
#
loop_
_entity_poly.entity_id
_entity_poly.type
_entity_poly.pdbx_seq_one_letter_code
_entity_poly.pdbx_strand_id
1 'polypeptide(L)'
;MGDVEEEAAGDSLAFTLHLDKPLSSQVDKASWNPDKDLLAMATRDHQLIVHRFNWQRLWAITPEMQVTSLCWRPDGKALAVGHDDGSIAIHDVENGDVLRQIATHDTAVECLYWAQEGQEAADHGDDVFCYEDRTSRFFPSPPHTPPMPGMASNFDMSGVLGHVAEDQSQANRKNVLRAAQQRLYILCSGDRNGIICLSAFGVFPIGKLDIRDLTISGMVAEYKSVAKPVSRLLDASALEVSLSEDLRNMTVICSGAQSVESLQAMAGAESRASGLYAISVDTSLLGDRRKELRQVALQASSVEELLEVVEGTVTVMRKHWSEAISTFEDKFRSLSTLLLEHGSPVKPRDEFLSLLACGSASAALHQFLAASLGEAGLKRLAKSIDTAGRELHNLIAEHLQPAAEIIAFRVGELRGLSRWRSRLRRIGLHETLMEDAMENAGMLLVQVERLLRTVSDTTGQFRLFFVWLTKSLRQLNGDVGPQANQLPAIDSVGVADFLRTHFERDPVGPHLAPASDGLVVDIKPEEEARIVELAIMGGFADTKFLSRTLSSQIERLRARSEIFRNSFFLSCDLHIVLLLWFSTSMK
;
A
#
# COMPACT_ATOMS: atom_id res chain seq x y z
N MET A 1 43.68 -4.74 -69.06
CA MET A 1 44.84 -5.19 -68.27
C MET A 1 44.38 -5.09 -66.84
N GLY A 2 44.12 -6.25 -66.23
CA GLY A 2 43.49 -6.34 -64.92
C GLY A 2 44.46 -5.92 -63.83
N ASP A 3 43.91 -5.23 -62.83
CA ASP A 3 44.50 -5.17 -61.52
C ASP A 3 43.76 -6.16 -60.63
N VAL A 4 44.60 -6.93 -59.96
CA VAL A 4 44.34 -8.18 -59.26
C VAL A 4 43.46 -7.94 -58.04
N GLU A 5 42.38 -8.71 -57.95
CA GLU A 5 41.65 -8.96 -56.71
C GLU A 5 42.62 -9.62 -55.71
N GLU A 6 43.10 -8.83 -54.74
CA GLU A 6 43.69 -9.37 -53.54
C GLU A 6 42.54 -9.70 -52.59
N GLU A 7 42.03 -10.94 -52.69
CA GLU A 7 41.20 -11.58 -51.66
C GLU A 7 42.01 -11.64 -50.36
N ALA A 8 41.98 -10.55 -49.59
CA ALA A 8 42.29 -10.60 -48.18
C ALA A 8 41.20 -11.45 -47.52
N ALA A 9 41.55 -12.70 -47.23
CA ALA A 9 40.80 -13.58 -46.35
C ALA A 9 40.45 -12.80 -45.07
N GLY A 10 39.21 -12.31 -45.03
CA GLY A 10 38.71 -11.55 -43.90
C GLY A 10 38.68 -12.46 -42.68
N ASP A 11 39.48 -12.11 -41.67
CA ASP A 11 39.24 -12.54 -40.30
C ASP A 11 37.75 -12.26 -40.02
N SER A 12 36.94 -13.31 -40.00
CA SER A 12 35.55 -13.19 -39.58
C SER A 12 35.57 -12.90 -38.08
N LEU A 13 35.60 -11.61 -37.73
CA LEU A 13 35.53 -11.17 -36.35
C LEU A 13 34.31 -11.83 -35.69
N ALA A 14 34.53 -12.47 -34.54
CA ALA A 14 33.48 -13.18 -33.80
C ALA A 14 32.34 -12.25 -33.34
N PHE A 15 32.54 -10.93 -33.41
CA PHE A 15 31.57 -9.90 -33.08
C PHE A 15 31.52 -8.85 -34.18
N THR A 16 30.32 -8.40 -34.52
CA THR A 16 30.09 -7.30 -35.45
C THR A 16 29.54 -6.10 -34.68
N LEU A 17 30.14 -4.92 -34.89
CA LEU A 17 29.61 -3.68 -34.33
C LEU A 17 28.32 -3.32 -35.05
N HIS A 18 27.19 -3.40 -34.35
CA HIS A 18 25.89 -3.09 -34.94
C HIS A 18 25.57 -1.59 -34.89
N LEU A 19 25.77 -0.95 -33.73
CA LEU A 19 25.54 0.49 -33.57
C LEU A 19 26.52 1.08 -32.56
N ASP A 20 26.99 2.28 -32.85
CA ASP A 20 27.74 3.14 -31.93
C ASP A 20 27.01 4.48 -31.80
N LYS A 21 26.63 4.85 -30.58
CA LYS A 21 25.85 6.05 -30.30
C LYS A 21 26.38 6.75 -29.06
N PRO A 22 26.85 8.01 -29.16
CA PRO A 22 27.26 8.76 -27.99
C PRO A 22 26.05 9.17 -27.15
N LEU A 23 26.15 9.00 -25.84
CA LEU A 23 25.16 9.45 -24.86
C LEU A 23 25.54 10.83 -24.30
N SER A 24 24.53 11.64 -23.97
CA SER A 24 24.71 13.01 -23.48
C SER A 24 25.19 13.10 -22.03
N SER A 25 24.98 12.04 -21.25
CA SER A 25 25.39 11.95 -19.84
C SER A 25 26.05 10.59 -19.56
N GLN A 26 26.88 10.56 -18.53
CA GLN A 26 27.56 9.34 -18.10
C GLN A 26 26.55 8.32 -17.55
N VAL A 27 26.68 7.07 -17.99
CA VAL A 27 25.86 5.97 -17.50
C VAL A 27 26.54 5.39 -16.26
N ASP A 28 25.85 5.47 -15.11
CA ASP A 28 26.35 4.94 -13.84
C ASP A 28 26.02 3.44 -13.68
N LYS A 29 24.86 3.00 -14.19
CA LYS A 29 24.43 1.59 -14.21
C LYS A 29 23.74 1.25 -15.54
N ALA A 30 23.96 0.04 -16.03
CA ALA A 30 23.26 -0.51 -17.19
C ALA A 30 22.98 -2.00 -17.00
N SER A 31 21.82 -2.48 -17.46
CA SER A 31 21.45 -3.88 -17.36
C SER A 31 20.54 -4.31 -18.51
N TRP A 32 20.82 -5.47 -19.11
CA TRP A 32 20.02 -6.07 -20.17
C TRP A 32 18.82 -6.81 -19.60
N ASN A 33 17.69 -6.71 -20.28
CA ASN A 33 16.54 -7.55 -20.01
C ASN A 33 16.89 -9.01 -20.37
N PRO A 34 16.51 -9.99 -19.53
CA PRO A 34 16.88 -11.39 -19.74
C PRO A 34 16.15 -12.08 -20.90
N ASP A 35 14.97 -11.58 -21.29
CA ASP A 35 14.09 -12.22 -22.28
C ASP A 35 13.95 -11.39 -23.58
N LYS A 36 13.92 -10.06 -23.45
CA LYS A 36 13.66 -9.11 -24.54
C LYS A 36 14.90 -8.34 -24.95
N ASP A 37 14.84 -7.70 -26.11
CA ASP A 37 15.91 -6.85 -26.69
C ASP A 37 16.00 -5.45 -26.02
N LEU A 38 15.87 -5.39 -24.69
CA LEU A 38 15.78 -4.15 -23.93
C LEU A 38 17.01 -3.93 -23.05
N LEU A 39 17.49 -2.68 -23.00
CA LEU A 39 18.59 -2.21 -22.16
C LEU A 39 18.09 -1.09 -21.26
N ALA A 40 18.15 -1.30 -19.95
CA ALA A 40 17.92 -0.26 -18.95
C ALA A 40 19.23 0.43 -18.61
N MET A 41 19.21 1.75 -18.51
CA MET A 41 20.36 2.57 -18.13
C MET A 41 19.92 3.63 -17.13
N ALA A 42 20.72 3.80 -16.08
CA ALA A 42 20.63 4.92 -15.16
C ALA A 42 21.80 5.87 -15.43
N THR A 43 21.48 7.14 -15.71
CA THR A 43 22.47 8.18 -15.97
C THR A 43 22.75 9.00 -14.73
N ARG A 44 23.88 9.71 -14.73
CA ARG A 44 24.25 10.66 -13.66
C ARG A 44 23.26 11.81 -13.51
N ASP A 45 22.53 12.15 -14.57
CA ASP A 45 21.50 13.20 -14.57
C ASP A 45 20.16 12.71 -13.95
N HIS A 46 20.19 11.63 -13.16
CA HIS A 46 19.04 10.99 -12.54
C HIS A 46 17.98 10.51 -13.55
N GLN A 47 18.36 10.16 -14.77
CA GLN A 47 17.41 9.60 -15.73
C GLN A 47 17.51 8.07 -15.76
N LEU A 48 16.35 7.44 -15.63
CA LEU A 48 16.16 6.03 -15.92
C LEU A 48 15.59 5.89 -17.33
N ILE A 49 16.35 5.25 -18.23
CA ILE A 49 15.98 5.15 -19.63
C ILE A 49 16.04 3.70 -20.07
N VAL A 50 14.97 3.23 -20.72
CA VAL A 50 14.93 1.92 -21.36
C VAL A 50 14.94 2.10 -22.87
N HIS A 51 15.90 1.43 -23.52
CA HIS A 51 16.04 1.41 -24.97
C HIS A 51 15.86 -0.01 -25.50
N ARG A 52 15.42 -0.11 -26.75
CA ARG A 52 15.58 -1.33 -27.55
C ARG A 52 17.01 -1.46 -28.07
N PHE A 53 17.36 -2.63 -28.57
CA PHE A 53 18.66 -2.92 -29.17
C PHE A 53 19.00 -1.98 -30.35
N ASN A 54 17.99 -1.51 -31.09
CA ASN A 54 18.14 -0.53 -32.16
C ASN A 54 18.27 0.94 -31.68
N TRP A 55 18.47 1.16 -30.37
CA TRP A 55 18.54 2.48 -29.71
C TRP A 55 17.27 3.33 -29.83
N GLN A 56 16.14 2.71 -30.16
CA GLN A 56 14.83 3.32 -29.97
C GLN A 56 14.52 3.40 -28.48
N ARG A 57 14.25 4.61 -27.99
CA ARG A 57 13.82 4.82 -26.61
C ARG A 57 12.40 4.30 -26.43
N LEU A 58 12.22 3.39 -25.49
CA LEU A 58 10.90 2.89 -25.09
C LEU A 58 10.22 3.91 -24.18
N TRP A 59 10.88 4.26 -23.08
CA TRP A 59 10.48 5.33 -22.17
C TRP A 59 11.70 5.88 -21.43
N ALA A 60 11.54 7.08 -20.86
CA ALA A 60 12.50 7.71 -19.97
C ALA A 60 11.73 8.38 -18.83
N ILE A 61 12.22 8.16 -17.61
CA ILE A 61 11.65 8.75 -16.40
C ILE A 61 12.81 9.42 -15.66
N THR A 62 12.51 10.51 -14.96
CA THR A 62 13.45 11.14 -14.03
C THR A 62 12.92 10.89 -12.63
N PRO A 63 13.39 9.84 -11.92
CA PRO A 63 13.00 9.59 -10.55
C PRO A 63 13.40 10.77 -9.65
N GLU A 64 12.68 10.96 -8.54
CA GLU A 64 12.97 12.03 -7.58
C GLU A 64 14.34 11.86 -6.89
N MET A 65 14.75 10.60 -6.73
CA MET A 65 15.94 10.19 -5.98
C MET A 65 16.95 9.47 -6.89
N GLN A 66 18.23 9.51 -6.52
CA GLN A 66 19.29 8.96 -7.35
C GLN A 66 19.20 7.43 -7.43
N VAL A 67 19.31 6.90 -8.64
CA VAL A 67 19.34 5.44 -8.87
C VAL A 67 20.72 4.89 -8.54
N THR A 68 20.78 3.95 -7.60
CA THR A 68 22.02 3.31 -7.15
C THR A 68 22.18 1.89 -7.71
N SER A 69 21.09 1.18 -7.95
CA SER A 69 21.09 -0.20 -8.44
C SER A 69 19.90 -0.51 -9.36
N LEU A 70 20.07 -1.48 -10.27
CA LEU A 70 19.08 -1.90 -11.25
C LEU A 70 19.03 -3.43 -11.31
N CYS A 71 17.83 -4.00 -11.34
CA CYS A 71 17.66 -5.44 -11.53
C CYS A 71 16.37 -5.75 -12.31
N TRP A 72 16.49 -6.50 -13.40
CA TRP A 72 15.32 -6.98 -14.14
C TRP A 72 14.67 -8.15 -13.43
N ARG A 73 13.35 -8.20 -13.45
CA ARG A 73 12.64 -9.43 -13.09
C ARG A 73 12.97 -10.51 -14.13
N PRO A 74 13.14 -11.79 -13.73
CA PRO A 74 13.56 -12.84 -14.65
C PRO A 74 12.57 -13.11 -15.81
N ASP A 75 11.30 -12.70 -15.67
CA ASP A 75 10.30 -12.77 -16.75
C ASP A 75 10.36 -11.60 -17.75
N GLY A 76 11.26 -10.62 -17.53
CA GLY A 76 11.46 -9.45 -18.37
C GLY A 76 10.30 -8.45 -18.39
N LYS A 77 9.31 -8.57 -17.48
CA LYS A 77 8.11 -7.69 -17.44
C LYS A 77 8.15 -6.59 -16.38
N ALA A 78 9.07 -6.67 -15.42
CA ALA A 78 9.27 -5.63 -14.42
C ALA A 78 10.75 -5.29 -14.25
N LEU A 79 11.03 -4.05 -13.84
CA LEU A 79 12.36 -3.55 -13.51
C LEU A 79 12.37 -3.03 -12.06
N ALA A 80 13.19 -3.61 -11.20
CA ALA A 80 13.46 -3.09 -9.86
C ALA A 80 14.59 -2.07 -9.90
N VAL A 81 14.40 -0.97 -9.20
CA VAL A 81 15.29 0.20 -9.15
C VAL A 81 15.52 0.53 -7.69
N GLY A 82 16.77 0.52 -7.25
CA GLY A 82 17.16 0.91 -5.90
C GLY A 82 17.57 2.37 -5.87
N HIS A 83 17.20 3.07 -4.80
CA HIS A 83 17.46 4.48 -4.61
C HIS A 83 18.45 4.74 -3.45
N ASP A 84 19.00 5.95 -3.44
CA ASP A 84 19.93 6.43 -2.40
C ASP A 84 19.27 6.67 -1.03
N ASP A 85 17.96 6.90 -1.00
CA ASP A 85 17.15 7.01 0.22
C ASP A 85 16.80 5.66 0.87
N GLY A 86 17.17 4.55 0.25
CA GLY A 86 16.84 3.20 0.72
C GLY A 86 15.49 2.66 0.23
N SER A 87 14.78 3.43 -0.61
CA SER A 87 13.58 2.96 -1.29
C SER A 87 13.90 2.12 -2.51
N ILE A 88 12.99 1.22 -2.85
CA ILE A 88 13.02 0.40 -4.06
C ILE A 88 11.74 0.65 -4.84
N ALA A 89 11.86 1.06 -6.10
CA ALA A 89 10.75 1.20 -7.03
C ALA A 89 10.72 0.02 -8.01
N ILE A 90 9.54 -0.55 -8.23
CA ILE A 90 9.29 -1.58 -9.23
C ILE A 90 8.52 -0.91 -10.37
N HIS A 91 9.08 -0.93 -11.57
CA HIS A 91 8.51 -0.31 -12.76
C HIS A 91 7.94 -1.36 -13.73
N ASP A 92 6.84 -1.01 -14.39
CA ASP A 92 6.35 -1.74 -15.56
C ASP A 92 7.28 -1.50 -16.74
N VAL A 93 7.67 -2.56 -17.43
CA VAL A 93 8.56 -2.48 -18.58
C VAL A 93 7.87 -1.87 -19.80
N GLU A 94 6.54 -2.01 -19.95
CA GLU A 94 5.85 -1.52 -21.14
C GLU A 94 5.70 0.00 -21.13
N ASN A 95 5.26 0.57 -20.01
CA ASN A 95 4.89 1.99 -19.91
C ASN A 95 5.83 2.80 -19.00
N GLY A 96 6.66 2.16 -18.18
CA GLY A 96 7.52 2.81 -17.20
C GLY A 96 6.83 3.18 -15.88
N ASP A 97 5.52 2.98 -15.78
CA ASP A 97 4.74 3.29 -14.58
C ASP A 97 5.31 2.60 -13.33
N VAL A 98 5.36 3.32 -12.22
CA VAL A 98 5.75 2.77 -10.92
C VAL A 98 4.63 1.83 -10.45
N LEU A 99 4.87 0.52 -10.53
CA LEU A 99 3.98 -0.53 -10.04
C LEU A 99 3.87 -0.47 -8.53
N ARG A 100 5.01 -0.30 -7.85
CA ARG A 100 5.10 -0.24 -6.38
C ARG A 100 6.39 0.46 -5.96
N GLN A 101 6.34 1.17 -4.84
CA GLN A 101 7.50 1.73 -4.16
C GLN A 101 7.55 1.21 -2.72
N ILE A 102 8.74 0.82 -2.27
CA ILE A 102 8.90 0.11 -1.00
C ILE A 102 10.11 0.69 -0.27
N ALA A 103 9.89 1.28 0.90
CA ALA A 103 10.96 1.68 1.81
C ALA A 103 11.42 0.45 2.60
N THR A 104 12.46 -0.22 2.12
CA THR A 104 13.00 -1.45 2.73
C THR A 104 14.24 -1.21 3.57
N HIS A 105 15.03 -0.20 3.22
CA HIS A 105 16.30 0.15 3.86
C HIS A 105 16.25 1.58 4.39
N ASP A 106 17.03 1.84 5.45
CA ASP A 106 17.22 3.18 6.01
C ASP A 106 18.36 3.95 5.31
N THR A 107 19.07 3.28 4.40
CA THR A 107 20.22 3.81 3.66
C THR A 107 20.23 3.32 2.23
N ALA A 108 21.06 3.94 1.38
CA ALA A 108 21.20 3.63 -0.04
C ALA A 108 21.28 2.14 -0.36
N VAL A 109 20.48 1.72 -1.35
CA VAL A 109 20.43 0.33 -1.84
C VAL A 109 21.58 0.09 -2.81
N GLU A 110 22.65 -0.55 -2.34
CA GLU A 110 23.88 -0.75 -3.12
C GLU A 110 23.74 -1.89 -4.15
N CYS A 111 22.94 -2.92 -3.83
CA CYS A 111 22.73 -4.06 -4.73
C CYS A 111 21.30 -4.60 -4.72
N LEU A 112 20.90 -5.14 -5.88
CA LEU A 112 19.61 -5.79 -6.11
C LEU A 112 19.83 -7.07 -6.92
N TYR A 113 19.12 -8.14 -6.55
CA TYR A 113 19.13 -9.39 -7.28
C TYR A 113 17.74 -10.04 -7.25
N TRP A 114 17.22 -10.40 -8.42
CA TRP A 114 15.91 -11.03 -8.54
C TRP A 114 16.07 -12.50 -8.91
N ALA A 115 15.84 -13.38 -7.95
CA ALA A 115 15.86 -14.82 -8.13
C ALA A 115 14.51 -15.33 -8.65
N GLN A 116 14.56 -16.37 -9.48
CA GLN A 116 13.40 -17.16 -9.88
C GLN A 116 13.61 -18.60 -9.43
N GLU A 117 12.54 -19.22 -8.93
CA GLU A 117 12.48 -20.66 -8.68
C GLU A 117 12.85 -21.46 -9.95
N GLY A 118 13.85 -22.34 -9.82
CA GLY A 118 14.22 -23.31 -10.86
C GLY A 118 13.09 -24.31 -11.13
N GLN A 119 12.86 -24.63 -12.40
CA GLN A 119 11.82 -25.58 -12.79
C GLN A 119 12.29 -27.01 -12.48
N GLU A 120 11.83 -27.61 -11.39
CA GLU A 120 11.97 -29.06 -11.20
C GLU A 120 11.22 -29.75 -12.36
N ALA A 121 11.91 -30.64 -13.07
CA ALA A 121 11.32 -31.47 -14.11
C ALA A 121 10.10 -32.19 -13.52
N ALA A 122 8.96 -32.12 -14.20
CA ALA A 122 7.68 -32.64 -13.75
C ALA A 122 7.79 -34.07 -13.18
N ASP A 123 7.90 -34.18 -11.85
CA ASP A 123 7.96 -35.47 -11.19
C ASP A 123 6.55 -35.89 -10.78
N HIS A 124 5.99 -36.75 -11.63
CA HIS A 124 4.94 -37.73 -11.42
C HIS A 124 4.21 -37.74 -10.06
N GLY A 125 2.94 -37.35 -10.09
CA GLY A 125 1.92 -37.73 -9.10
C GLY A 125 1.08 -36.54 -8.67
N ASP A 126 -0.24 -36.63 -8.90
CA ASP A 126 -1.28 -35.66 -8.50
C ASP A 126 -0.80 -34.60 -7.49
N ASP A 127 -0.51 -33.40 -7.99
CA ASP A 127 -0.01 -32.29 -7.17
C ASP A 127 -1.19 -31.72 -6.36
N VAL A 128 -1.60 -32.45 -5.32
CA VAL A 128 -2.73 -32.17 -4.40
C VAL A 128 -2.57 -30.84 -3.65
N PHE A 129 -1.43 -30.14 -3.79
CA PHE A 129 -1.06 -28.97 -2.99
C PHE A 129 -0.77 -27.70 -3.77
N CYS A 130 -1.12 -27.62 -5.06
CA CYS A 130 -1.20 -26.32 -5.72
C CYS A 130 -2.28 -25.49 -5.03
N TYR A 131 -1.88 -24.41 -4.36
CA TYR A 131 -2.82 -23.44 -3.82
C TYR A 131 -3.69 -22.90 -4.95
N GLU A 132 -4.94 -23.34 -4.95
CA GLU A 132 -5.96 -22.78 -5.83
C GLU A 132 -6.56 -21.59 -5.11
N ASP A 133 -6.46 -20.42 -5.73
CA ASP A 133 -7.15 -19.25 -5.22
C ASP A 133 -8.67 -19.45 -5.33
N ARG A 134 -9.30 -19.73 -4.19
CA ARG A 134 -10.76 -19.94 -4.09
C ARG A 134 -11.54 -18.64 -3.93
N THR A 135 -10.90 -17.48 -3.83
CA THR A 135 -11.62 -16.21 -3.64
C THR A 135 -12.56 -15.94 -4.79
N SER A 136 -12.17 -16.24 -6.03
CA SER A 136 -13.02 -16.12 -7.22
C SER A 136 -14.26 -17.03 -7.21
N ARG A 137 -14.32 -18.03 -6.32
CA ARG A 137 -15.48 -18.90 -6.13
C ARG A 137 -16.53 -18.28 -5.22
N PHE A 138 -16.13 -17.38 -4.33
CA PHE A 138 -16.98 -16.79 -3.30
C PHE A 138 -17.24 -15.30 -3.52
N PHE A 139 -16.32 -14.61 -4.20
CA PHE A 139 -16.34 -13.16 -4.37
C PHE A 139 -16.23 -12.79 -5.86
N PRO A 140 -16.82 -11.66 -6.27
CA PRO A 140 -16.54 -11.07 -7.57
C PRO A 140 -15.07 -10.62 -7.66
N SER A 141 -14.68 -10.08 -8.83
CA SER A 141 -13.36 -9.50 -9.03
C SER A 141 -13.00 -8.53 -7.88
N PRO A 142 -11.78 -8.61 -7.31
CA PRO A 142 -11.40 -7.76 -6.20
C PRO A 142 -11.57 -6.27 -6.55
N PRO A 143 -12.10 -5.45 -5.63
CA PRO A 143 -12.31 -4.03 -5.88
C PRO A 143 -10.99 -3.29 -6.10
N HIS A 144 -11.07 -2.10 -6.69
CA HIS A 144 -9.89 -1.28 -7.02
C HIS A 144 -9.98 0.06 -6.30
N THR A 145 -8.84 0.73 -6.10
CA THR A 145 -8.82 2.08 -5.55
C THR A 145 -9.63 3.00 -6.48
N PRO A 146 -10.72 3.60 -6.01
CA PRO A 146 -11.48 4.53 -6.83
C PRO A 146 -10.60 5.74 -7.18
N PRO A 147 -10.68 6.26 -8.43
CA PRO A 147 -9.87 7.39 -8.84
C PRO A 147 -10.22 8.64 -8.02
N MET A 148 -9.20 9.44 -7.69
CA MET A 148 -9.41 10.66 -6.92
C MET A 148 -10.21 11.69 -7.76
N PRO A 149 -11.30 12.25 -7.22
CA PRO A 149 -12.11 13.24 -7.93
C PRO A 149 -11.28 14.47 -8.31
N GLY A 150 -11.27 14.82 -9.61
CA GLY A 150 -10.57 16.00 -10.13
C GLY A 150 -9.06 15.84 -10.32
N MET A 151 -8.54 14.61 -10.16
CA MET A 151 -7.13 14.27 -10.40
C MET A 151 -6.95 13.40 -11.64
N ALA A 152 -7.92 13.42 -12.57
CA ALA A 152 -7.65 13.03 -13.94
C ALA A 152 -6.51 13.93 -14.43
N SER A 153 -5.36 13.33 -14.75
CA SER A 153 -4.21 14.08 -15.27
C SER A 153 -4.68 15.04 -16.36
N ASN A 154 -4.26 16.30 -16.29
CA ASN A 154 -4.63 17.37 -17.24
C ASN A 154 -4.16 17.15 -18.70
N PHE A 155 -3.84 15.91 -19.08
CA PHE A 155 -3.67 15.49 -20.46
C PHE A 155 -4.87 14.64 -20.88
N ASP A 156 -5.90 15.34 -21.34
CA ASP A 156 -6.62 15.06 -22.59
C ASP A 156 -8.10 15.42 -22.50
N MET A 157 -8.49 16.35 -23.36
CA MET A 157 -9.87 16.73 -23.65
C MET A 157 -10.58 15.58 -24.38
N SER A 158 -10.86 14.46 -23.71
CA SER A 158 -11.88 13.50 -24.14
C SER A 158 -12.38 12.67 -22.93
N GLY A 159 -13.45 13.14 -22.29
CA GLY A 159 -13.98 12.61 -21.02
C GLY A 159 -14.59 11.20 -21.07
N VAL A 160 -14.27 10.38 -22.07
CA VAL A 160 -14.75 9.00 -22.21
C VAL A 160 -13.61 8.01 -22.50
N LEU A 161 -12.50 8.44 -23.12
CA LEU A 161 -11.35 7.56 -23.37
C LEU A 161 -10.35 7.53 -22.20
N GLY A 162 -10.32 8.57 -21.35
CA GLY A 162 -9.43 8.62 -20.18
C GLY A 162 -9.71 7.53 -19.14
N HIS A 163 -10.99 7.28 -18.83
CA HIS A 163 -11.39 6.18 -17.93
C HIS A 163 -10.99 4.80 -18.48
N VAL A 164 -11.11 4.60 -19.80
CA VAL A 164 -10.72 3.34 -20.44
C VAL A 164 -9.20 3.15 -20.44
N ALA A 165 -8.42 4.22 -20.57
CA ALA A 165 -6.96 4.17 -20.53
C ALA A 165 -6.41 3.95 -19.11
N GLU A 166 -6.99 4.59 -18.08
CA GLU A 166 -6.65 4.35 -16.68
C GLU A 166 -7.06 2.93 -16.24
N ASP A 167 -8.25 2.47 -16.62
CA ASP A 167 -8.70 1.09 -16.35
C ASP A 167 -7.80 0.06 -17.06
N GLN A 168 -7.33 0.35 -18.28
CA GLN A 168 -6.39 -0.52 -19.01
C GLN A 168 -4.98 -0.50 -18.39
N SER A 169 -4.46 0.66 -17.98
CA SER A 169 -3.17 0.74 -17.27
C SER A 169 -3.24 -0.05 -15.96
N GLN A 170 -4.28 0.16 -15.14
CA GLN A 170 -4.45 -0.60 -13.90
C GLN A 170 -4.65 -2.11 -14.13
N ALA A 171 -5.37 -2.50 -15.18
CA ALA A 171 -5.51 -3.92 -15.56
C ALA A 171 -4.18 -4.52 -16.01
N ASN A 172 -3.36 -3.79 -16.76
CA ASN A 172 -2.03 -4.23 -17.20
C ASN A 172 -1.06 -4.34 -16.02
N ARG A 173 -1.02 -3.35 -15.12
CA ARG A 173 -0.26 -3.42 -13.86
C ARG A 173 -0.57 -4.70 -13.07
N LYS A 174 -1.86 -5.06 -12.99
CA LYS A 174 -2.31 -6.27 -12.30
C LYS A 174 -2.02 -7.56 -13.07
N ASN A 175 -2.05 -7.54 -14.40
CA ASN A 175 -1.62 -8.69 -15.19
C ASN A 175 -0.12 -8.93 -15.01
N VAL A 176 0.70 -7.89 -14.91
CA VAL A 176 2.15 -7.99 -14.64
C VAL A 176 2.43 -8.52 -13.23
N LEU A 177 1.65 -8.11 -12.22
CA LEU A 177 1.75 -8.63 -10.85
C LEU A 177 1.18 -10.05 -10.72
N ARG A 178 0.02 -10.36 -11.32
CA ARG A 178 -0.60 -11.70 -11.32
C ARG A 178 0.19 -12.72 -12.14
N ALA A 179 0.78 -12.33 -13.27
CA ALA A 179 1.68 -13.20 -14.03
C ALA A 179 2.91 -13.58 -13.18
N ALA A 180 3.38 -12.67 -12.32
CA ALA A 180 4.45 -12.95 -11.37
C ALA A 180 4.05 -13.95 -10.26
N GLN A 181 2.75 -14.21 -10.05
CA GLN A 181 2.29 -15.12 -8.99
C GLN A 181 2.35 -16.59 -9.40
N GLN A 182 2.65 -16.92 -10.67
CA GLN A 182 2.75 -18.31 -11.14
C GLN A 182 4.00 -19.05 -10.60
N ARG A 183 5.10 -18.32 -10.35
CA ARG A 183 6.37 -18.83 -9.83
C ARG A 183 6.81 -18.02 -8.63
N LEU A 184 7.50 -18.62 -7.68
CA LEU A 184 8.06 -17.84 -6.58
C LEU A 184 9.26 -17.03 -7.10
N TYR A 185 9.13 -15.70 -7.04
CA TYR A 185 10.22 -14.78 -7.28
C TYR A 185 10.69 -14.20 -5.94
N ILE A 186 12.00 -14.10 -5.72
CA ILE A 186 12.56 -13.48 -4.52
C ILE A 186 13.47 -12.34 -4.96
N LEU A 187 13.17 -11.13 -4.50
CA LEU A 187 14.03 -9.97 -4.66
C LEU A 187 14.89 -9.85 -3.40
N CYS A 188 16.20 -9.93 -3.60
CA CYS A 188 17.22 -9.68 -2.59
C CYS A 188 17.72 -8.24 -2.78
N SER A 189 17.75 -7.45 -1.71
CA SER A 189 18.30 -6.10 -1.70
C SER A 189 19.34 -5.97 -0.60
N GLY A 190 20.45 -5.30 -0.88
CA GLY A 190 21.51 -5.04 0.09
C GLY A 190 21.81 -3.55 0.19
N ASP A 191 22.00 -3.06 1.41
CA ASP A 191 22.33 -1.66 1.67
C ASP A 191 23.78 -1.42 2.09
N ARG A 192 24.13 -0.14 2.16
CA ARG A 192 25.45 0.34 2.58
C ARG A 192 25.82 -0.02 4.02
N ASN A 193 24.83 -0.27 4.87
CA ASN A 193 25.02 -0.64 6.27
C ASN A 193 25.19 -2.15 6.48
N GLY A 194 25.19 -2.94 5.40
CA GLY A 194 25.38 -4.38 5.45
C GLY A 194 24.12 -5.14 5.83
N ILE A 195 22.95 -4.52 5.68
CA ILE A 195 21.65 -5.18 5.83
C ILE A 195 21.21 -5.70 4.47
N ILE A 196 20.80 -6.97 4.45
CA ILE A 196 20.18 -7.60 3.29
C ILE A 196 18.73 -7.89 3.62
N CYS A 197 17.82 -7.49 2.73
CA CYS A 197 16.41 -7.77 2.82
C CYS A 197 16.02 -8.73 1.69
N LEU A 198 15.20 -9.73 2.03
CA LEU A 198 14.62 -10.69 1.10
C LEU A 198 13.13 -10.40 1.00
N SER A 199 12.60 -10.31 -0.22
CA SER A 199 11.16 -10.09 -0.44
C SER A 199 10.60 -11.01 -1.52
N ALA A 200 9.55 -11.75 -1.19
CA ALA A 200 8.78 -12.53 -2.14
C ALA A 200 7.97 -11.60 -3.06
N PHE A 201 8.00 -11.89 -4.36
CA PHE A 201 7.42 -11.10 -5.45
C PHE A 201 7.91 -9.65 -5.50
N GLY A 202 8.98 -9.32 -4.77
CA GLY A 202 9.45 -7.96 -4.58
C GLY A 202 8.53 -7.12 -3.70
N VAL A 203 7.54 -7.69 -3.01
CA VAL A 203 6.53 -6.94 -2.22
C VAL A 203 6.49 -7.40 -0.77
N PHE A 204 6.53 -8.71 -0.56
CA PHE A 204 6.31 -9.30 0.75
C PHE A 204 7.66 -9.64 1.41
N PRO A 205 8.10 -8.94 2.47
CA PRO A 205 9.37 -9.24 3.12
C PRO A 205 9.32 -10.62 3.77
N ILE A 206 10.33 -11.44 3.46
CA ILE A 206 10.48 -12.82 3.92
C ILE A 206 11.71 -13.02 4.80
N GLY A 207 12.58 -12.02 4.93
CA GLY A 207 13.74 -12.10 5.80
C GLY A 207 14.61 -10.85 5.75
N LYS A 208 15.37 -10.62 6.83
CA LYS A 208 16.39 -9.58 6.95
C LYS A 208 17.65 -10.23 7.54
N LEU A 209 18.80 -9.94 6.98
CA LEU A 209 20.09 -10.42 7.42
C LEU A 209 21.02 -9.24 7.66
N ASP A 210 21.56 -9.11 8.86
CA ASP A 210 22.63 -8.15 9.15
C ASP A 210 23.98 -8.86 9.03
N ILE A 211 24.80 -8.45 8.07
CA ILE A 211 26.13 -9.03 7.85
C ILE A 211 27.06 -8.78 9.06
N ARG A 212 26.81 -7.74 9.85
CA ARG A 212 27.63 -7.37 11.02
C ARG A 212 27.43 -8.33 12.19
N ASP A 213 26.26 -8.97 12.26
CA ASP A 213 25.96 -9.99 13.27
C ASP A 213 26.62 -11.34 12.95
N LEU A 214 27.12 -11.52 11.72
CA LEU A 214 27.75 -12.76 11.30
C LEU A 214 29.14 -12.92 11.94
N THR A 215 29.31 -14.01 12.69
CA THR A 215 30.58 -14.35 13.34
C THR A 215 31.51 -15.07 12.37
N ILE A 216 32.62 -14.45 12.02
CA ILE A 216 33.64 -15.06 11.16
C ILE A 216 34.53 -15.96 12.02
N SER A 217 34.43 -17.28 11.83
CA SER A 217 35.43 -18.24 12.32
C SER A 217 36.61 -18.24 11.33
N GLY A 218 37.70 -17.57 11.67
CA GLY A 218 38.84 -17.39 10.77
C GLY A 218 39.46 -18.70 10.24
N MET A 219 39.78 -18.73 8.94
CA MET A 219 40.68 -19.72 8.29
C MET A 219 42.15 -19.42 8.63
N VAL A 220 42.50 -19.31 9.92
CA VAL A 220 43.92 -19.40 10.29
C VAL A 220 44.24 -20.87 10.50
N ALA A 221 44.77 -21.49 9.46
CA ALA A 221 45.42 -22.77 9.57
C ALA A 221 46.55 -22.69 10.60
N GLU A 222 46.61 -23.72 11.44
CA GLU A 222 47.76 -24.09 12.28
C GLU A 222 48.11 -23.17 13.46
N TYR A 223 47.32 -23.13 14.53
CA TYR A 223 47.88 -23.14 15.89
C TYR A 223 46.92 -23.83 16.87
N LYS A 224 47.43 -24.83 17.60
CA LYS A 224 46.74 -25.49 18.71
C LYS A 224 46.53 -24.47 19.84
N SER A 225 45.38 -23.83 19.87
CA SER A 225 44.94 -22.95 20.97
C SER A 225 43.42 -23.08 21.16
N VAL A 226 43.00 -23.06 22.43
CA VAL A 226 41.71 -23.56 22.96
C VAL A 226 40.54 -22.58 22.77
N ALA A 227 40.73 -21.44 22.09
CA ALA A 227 39.63 -20.56 21.68
C ALA A 227 39.90 -20.02 20.26
N LYS A 228 38.99 -20.30 19.32
CA LYS A 228 39.01 -19.67 17.99
C LYS A 228 38.62 -18.19 18.17
N PRO A 229 39.45 -17.22 17.73
CA PRO A 229 39.05 -15.82 17.79
C PRO A 229 37.84 -15.62 16.88
N VAL A 230 36.74 -15.16 17.47
CA VAL A 230 35.55 -14.75 16.73
C VAL A 230 35.79 -13.33 16.27
N SER A 231 35.92 -13.14 14.96
CA SER A 231 36.00 -11.79 14.39
C SER A 231 34.64 -11.37 13.83
N ARG A 232 34.31 -10.09 13.97
CA ARG A 232 33.12 -9.48 13.36
C ARG A 232 33.55 -8.45 12.32
N LEU A 233 32.71 -8.22 11.32
CA LEU A 233 32.88 -7.14 10.37
C LEU A 233 32.32 -5.85 10.97
N LEU A 234 33.17 -4.83 11.03
CA LEU A 234 32.78 -3.45 11.31
C LEU A 234 32.60 -2.72 9.99
N ASP A 235 31.64 -1.79 9.96
CA ASP A 235 31.33 -0.96 8.79
C ASP A 235 31.12 -1.79 7.50
N ALA A 236 30.39 -2.89 7.63
CA ALA A 236 30.13 -3.79 6.52
C ALA A 236 29.15 -3.14 5.51
N SER A 237 29.46 -3.21 4.21
CA SER A 237 28.59 -2.78 3.12
C SER A 237 28.33 -3.94 2.16
N ALA A 238 27.07 -4.17 1.80
CA ALA A 238 26.66 -5.23 0.87
C ALA A 238 26.86 -4.76 -0.58
N LEU A 239 27.85 -5.30 -1.28
CA LEU A 239 28.20 -4.89 -2.63
C LEU A 239 27.46 -5.68 -3.71
N GLU A 240 27.25 -6.98 -3.48
CA GLU A 240 26.52 -7.84 -4.40
C GLU A 240 25.85 -8.97 -3.62
N VAL A 241 24.66 -9.38 -4.08
CA VAL A 241 23.92 -10.51 -3.52
C VAL A 241 23.46 -11.40 -4.66
N SER A 242 23.53 -12.71 -4.46
CA SER A 242 23.00 -13.70 -5.39
C SER A 242 22.35 -14.83 -4.61
N LEU A 243 21.26 -15.36 -5.15
CA LEU A 243 20.52 -16.48 -4.56
C LEU A 243 20.45 -17.60 -5.60
N SER A 244 20.76 -18.83 -5.18
CA SER A 244 20.73 -19.99 -6.07
C SER A 244 19.32 -20.28 -6.58
N GLU A 245 19.20 -20.90 -7.75
CA GLU A 245 17.91 -21.24 -8.38
C GLU A 245 17.06 -22.22 -7.54
N ASP A 246 17.71 -23.06 -6.72
CA ASP A 246 17.07 -23.96 -5.76
C ASP A 246 16.71 -23.28 -4.43
N LEU A 247 17.04 -22.00 -4.29
CA LEU A 247 16.85 -21.14 -3.11
C LEU A 247 17.57 -21.65 -1.85
N ARG A 248 18.53 -22.58 -1.97
CA ARG A 248 19.22 -23.19 -0.82
C ARG A 248 20.47 -22.46 -0.37
N ASN A 249 21.11 -21.70 -1.25
CA ASN A 249 22.35 -20.98 -0.93
C ASN A 249 22.27 -19.54 -1.42
N MET A 250 22.58 -18.60 -0.53
CA MET A 250 22.76 -17.20 -0.86
C MET A 250 24.24 -16.85 -0.76
N THR A 251 24.78 -16.15 -1.75
CA THR A 251 26.16 -15.64 -1.72
C THR A 251 26.13 -14.12 -1.69
N VAL A 252 26.86 -13.55 -0.74
CA VAL A 252 26.95 -12.11 -0.49
C VAL A 252 28.41 -11.69 -0.64
N ILE A 253 28.67 -10.68 -1.45
CA ILE A 253 29.96 -10.00 -1.50
C ILE A 253 29.83 -8.71 -0.68
N CYS A 254 30.67 -8.55 0.32
CA CYS A 254 30.66 -7.37 1.17
C CYS A 254 32.06 -6.81 1.39
N SER A 255 32.15 -5.49 1.60
CA SER A 255 33.36 -4.84 2.09
C SER A 255 33.21 -4.56 3.59
N GLY A 256 34.31 -4.54 4.33
CA GLY A 256 34.29 -4.19 5.75
C GLY A 256 35.67 -4.23 6.40
N ALA A 257 35.79 -3.67 7.61
CA ALA A 257 37.00 -3.80 8.44
C ALA A 257 36.84 -4.96 9.43
N GLN A 258 37.86 -5.81 9.56
CA GLN A 258 37.80 -6.92 10.52
C GLN A 258 38.13 -6.40 11.93
N SER A 259 37.22 -6.60 12.89
CA SER A 259 37.56 -6.49 14.31
C SER A 259 38.17 -7.81 14.75
N VAL A 260 39.47 -7.79 15.10
CA VAL A 260 40.12 -8.93 15.75
C VAL A 260 40.04 -8.71 17.25
N GLU A 261 39.09 -9.38 17.92
CA GLU A 261 39.15 -9.57 19.37
C GLU A 261 40.29 -10.55 19.70
N SER A 262 41.52 -10.05 19.62
CA SER A 262 42.68 -10.71 20.22
C SER A 262 43.22 -9.82 21.32
N LEU A 263 43.95 -10.40 22.27
CA LEU A 263 44.56 -9.80 23.47
C LEU A 263 45.58 -8.67 23.18
N GLN A 264 45.41 -7.87 22.13
CA GLN A 264 46.28 -6.78 21.67
C GLN A 264 45.89 -5.41 22.25
N ALA A 265 45.39 -5.36 23.49
CA ALA A 265 45.28 -4.11 24.24
C ALA A 265 46.66 -3.54 24.71
N MET A 266 47.78 -4.00 24.15
CA MET A 266 49.14 -3.65 24.62
C MET A 266 50.09 -3.09 23.55
N ALA A 267 49.65 -2.89 22.30
CA ALA A 267 50.45 -2.17 21.30
C ALA A 267 49.54 -1.31 20.42
N GLY A 268 49.61 0.01 20.62
CA GLY A 268 48.70 1.02 20.04
C GLY A 268 48.83 1.24 18.53
N ALA A 269 48.54 0.22 17.72
CA ALA A 269 48.35 0.33 16.29
C ALA A 269 47.14 -0.52 15.86
N GLU A 270 45.93 0.06 15.91
CA GLU A 270 44.74 -0.50 15.26
C GLU A 270 44.93 -0.44 13.74
N SER A 271 45.51 -1.49 13.15
CA SER A 271 45.52 -1.64 11.69
C SER A 271 44.15 -2.12 11.22
N ARG A 272 43.21 -1.18 10.99
CA ARG A 272 41.93 -1.46 10.33
C ARG A 272 42.17 -1.76 8.84
N ALA A 273 42.45 -3.01 8.52
CA ALA A 273 42.49 -3.45 7.13
C ALA A 273 41.04 -3.62 6.63
N SER A 274 40.59 -2.73 5.74
CA SER A 274 39.36 -2.94 4.97
C SER A 274 39.64 -3.99 3.90
N GLY A 275 38.77 -5.00 3.80
CA GLY A 275 38.88 -6.11 2.86
C GLY A 275 37.57 -6.39 2.15
N LEU A 276 37.66 -7.17 1.07
CA LEU A 276 36.50 -7.75 0.39
C LEU A 276 36.29 -9.17 0.92
N TYR A 277 35.05 -9.51 1.23
CA TYR A 277 34.64 -10.80 1.76
C TYR A 277 33.54 -11.39 0.89
N ALA A 278 33.63 -12.67 0.58
CA ALA A 278 32.51 -13.44 0.03
C ALA A 278 31.96 -14.35 1.13
N ILE A 279 30.68 -14.20 1.45
CA ILE A 279 29.96 -14.93 2.49
C ILE A 279 28.95 -15.84 1.82
N SER A 280 29.03 -17.14 2.09
CA SER A 280 28.00 -18.10 1.71
C SER A 280 27.09 -18.40 2.89
N VAL A 281 25.79 -18.25 2.65
CA VAL A 281 24.71 -18.27 3.61
C VAL A 281 23.73 -19.39 3.26
N ASP A 282 23.51 -20.32 4.17
CA ASP A 282 22.54 -21.41 4.00
C ASP A 282 21.10 -20.86 4.09
N THR A 283 20.38 -20.95 2.98
CA THR A 283 18.96 -20.57 2.87
C THR A 283 18.06 -21.77 2.59
N SER A 284 18.49 -22.99 2.92
CA SER A 284 17.77 -24.25 2.68
C SER A 284 16.30 -24.25 3.11
N LEU A 285 15.92 -23.49 4.16
CA LEU A 285 14.51 -23.37 4.53
C LEU A 285 13.65 -22.76 3.40
N LEU A 286 14.17 -21.78 2.65
CA LEU A 286 13.46 -21.18 1.52
C LEU A 286 13.20 -22.22 0.43
N GLY A 287 14.22 -23.04 0.10
CA GLY A 287 14.09 -24.12 -0.88
C GLY A 287 13.14 -25.24 -0.42
N ASP A 288 13.27 -25.71 0.82
CA ASP A 288 12.46 -26.81 1.38
C ASP A 288 10.98 -26.43 1.57
N ARG A 289 10.69 -25.15 1.81
CA ARG A 289 9.35 -24.62 2.11
C ARG A 289 8.82 -23.65 1.07
N ARG A 290 9.36 -23.68 -0.16
CA ARG A 290 9.00 -22.75 -1.24
C ARG A 290 7.50 -22.73 -1.58
N LYS A 291 6.83 -23.89 -1.57
CA LYS A 291 5.37 -23.99 -1.84
C LYS A 291 4.55 -23.26 -0.77
N GLU A 292 4.86 -23.52 0.50
CA GLU A 292 4.22 -22.85 1.64
C GLU A 292 4.52 -21.34 1.65
N LEU A 293 5.77 -20.95 1.42
CA LEU A 293 6.20 -19.55 1.37
C LEU A 293 5.47 -18.80 0.25
N ARG A 294 5.37 -19.41 -0.94
CA ARG A 294 4.61 -18.86 -2.07
C ARG A 294 3.14 -18.62 -1.70
N GLN A 295 2.49 -19.60 -1.09
CA GLN A 295 1.08 -19.48 -0.70
C GLN A 295 0.86 -18.33 0.30
N VAL A 296 1.69 -18.27 1.35
CA VAL A 296 1.56 -17.25 2.39
C VAL A 296 1.87 -15.85 1.84
N ALA A 297 2.95 -15.71 1.06
CA ALA A 297 3.32 -14.44 0.45
C ALA A 297 2.26 -13.94 -0.53
N LEU A 298 1.60 -14.84 -1.28
CA LEU A 298 0.51 -14.50 -2.18
C LEU A 298 -0.71 -13.97 -1.43
N GLN A 299 -1.15 -14.69 -0.38
CA GLN A 299 -2.30 -14.29 0.43
C GLN A 299 -2.02 -12.98 1.17
N ALA A 300 -0.85 -12.83 1.78
CA ALA A 300 -0.49 -11.63 2.52
C ALA A 300 -0.34 -10.41 1.59
N SER A 301 0.30 -10.55 0.43
CA SER A 301 0.37 -9.48 -0.59
C SER A 301 -1.03 -9.04 -1.03
N SER A 302 -1.94 -10.00 -1.23
CA SER A 302 -3.33 -9.69 -1.59
C SER A 302 -4.07 -8.93 -0.48
N VAL A 303 -3.79 -9.22 0.79
CA VAL A 303 -4.39 -8.48 1.92
C VAL A 303 -3.86 -7.04 1.94
N GLU A 304 -2.56 -6.83 1.78
CA GLU A 304 -1.96 -5.48 1.71
C GLU A 304 -2.53 -4.66 0.56
N GLU A 305 -2.66 -5.24 -0.64
CA GLU A 305 -3.29 -4.59 -1.79
C GLU A 305 -4.74 -4.16 -1.49
N LEU A 306 -5.52 -5.00 -0.81
CA LEU A 306 -6.89 -4.66 -0.44
C LEU A 306 -6.94 -3.59 0.65
N LEU A 307 -5.98 -3.55 1.58
CA LEU A 307 -5.88 -2.49 2.58
C LEU A 307 -5.60 -1.13 1.94
N GLU A 308 -4.75 -1.08 0.90
CA GLU A 308 -4.56 0.11 0.07
C GLU A 308 -5.87 0.55 -0.61
N VAL A 309 -6.68 -0.41 -1.12
CA VAL A 309 -8.01 -0.12 -1.69
C VAL A 309 -8.96 0.48 -0.67
N VAL A 310 -9.04 -0.09 0.54
CA VAL A 310 -9.89 0.40 1.64
C VAL A 310 -9.49 1.84 1.99
N GLU A 311 -8.20 2.12 2.16
CA GLU A 311 -7.69 3.45 2.51
C GLU A 311 -7.94 4.50 1.42
N GLY A 312 -7.69 4.15 0.15
CA GLY A 312 -7.99 5.01 -0.99
C GLY A 312 -9.48 5.33 -1.08
N THR A 313 -10.33 4.34 -0.87
CA THR A 313 -11.80 4.50 -0.85
C THR A 313 -12.24 5.43 0.27
N VAL A 314 -11.75 5.25 1.50
CA VAL A 314 -12.05 6.13 2.65
C VAL A 314 -11.63 7.57 2.36
N THR A 315 -10.49 7.78 1.69
CA THR A 315 -10.00 9.11 1.31
C THR A 315 -10.90 9.79 0.29
N VAL A 316 -11.35 9.06 -0.74
CA VAL A 316 -12.31 9.57 -1.74
C VAL A 316 -13.65 9.91 -1.08
N MET A 317 -14.17 9.02 -0.22
CA MET A 317 -15.41 9.25 0.53
C MET A 317 -15.32 10.49 1.42
N ARG A 318 -14.21 10.65 2.15
CA ARG A 318 -13.95 11.83 3.00
C ARG A 318 -14.04 13.10 2.19
N LYS A 319 -13.36 13.15 1.04
CA LYS A 319 -13.37 14.32 0.16
C LYS A 319 -14.80 14.68 -0.27
N HIS A 320 -15.54 13.73 -0.85
CA HIS A 320 -16.92 13.95 -1.30
C HIS A 320 -17.85 14.42 -0.18
N TRP A 321 -17.77 13.81 1.00
CA TRP A 321 -18.61 14.20 2.12
C TRP A 321 -18.24 15.58 2.67
N SER A 322 -16.93 15.84 2.84
CA SER A 322 -16.43 17.13 3.37
C SER A 322 -16.82 18.32 2.49
N GLU A 323 -16.80 18.17 1.16
CA GLU A 323 -17.21 19.22 0.22
C GLU A 323 -18.73 19.52 0.31
N ALA A 324 -19.56 18.49 0.48
CA ALA A 324 -21.00 18.65 0.61
C ALA A 324 -21.39 19.29 1.95
N ILE A 325 -20.78 18.83 3.06
CA ILE A 325 -21.09 19.34 4.39
C ILE A 325 -20.56 20.76 4.59
N SER A 326 -19.37 21.10 4.06
CA SER A 326 -18.85 22.47 4.13
C SER A 326 -19.74 23.45 3.40
N THR A 327 -20.26 23.06 2.22
CA THR A 327 -21.19 23.88 1.44
C THR A 327 -22.50 24.14 2.21
N PHE A 328 -22.99 23.13 2.94
CA PHE A 328 -24.14 23.28 3.83
C PHE A 328 -23.82 24.22 5.00
N GLU A 329 -22.75 23.97 5.75
CA GLU A 329 -22.36 24.78 6.90
C GLU A 329 -22.13 26.24 6.53
N ASP A 330 -21.43 26.52 5.43
CA ASP A 330 -21.17 27.89 4.98
C ASP A 330 -22.45 28.66 4.64
N LYS A 331 -23.43 27.99 4.03
CA LYS A 331 -24.74 28.59 3.73
C LYS A 331 -25.58 28.83 4.97
N PHE A 332 -25.55 27.94 5.96
CA PHE A 332 -26.31 28.13 7.20
C PHE A 332 -25.58 29.00 8.23
N ARG A 333 -24.26 29.19 8.10
CA ARG A 333 -23.49 30.15 8.90
C ARG A 333 -23.92 31.59 8.62
N SER A 334 -24.35 31.93 7.40
CA SER A 334 -24.89 33.27 7.09
C SER A 334 -26.21 33.59 7.80
N LEU A 335 -26.97 32.57 8.23
CA LEU A 335 -28.15 32.78 9.08
C LEU A 335 -27.72 33.28 10.47
N SER A 336 -26.60 32.77 11.01
CA SER A 336 -26.08 33.23 12.30
C SER A 336 -25.72 34.72 12.27
N THR A 337 -25.13 35.18 11.16
CA THR A 337 -24.80 36.61 10.98
C THR A 337 -26.06 37.47 10.85
N LEU A 338 -27.06 37.01 10.09
CA LEU A 338 -28.33 37.73 9.92
C LEU A 338 -29.15 37.84 11.22
N LEU A 339 -29.11 36.80 12.06
CA LEU A 339 -29.79 36.80 13.36
C LEU A 339 -29.19 37.86 14.30
N LEU A 340 -27.85 37.97 14.32
CA LEU A 340 -27.15 39.01 15.08
C LEU A 340 -27.49 40.42 14.57
N GLU A 341 -27.55 40.63 13.25
CA GLU A 341 -27.93 41.92 12.65
C GLU A 341 -29.36 42.35 13.03
N HIS A 342 -30.28 41.39 13.19
CA HIS A 342 -31.66 41.64 13.63
C HIS A 342 -31.81 41.72 15.16
N GLY A 343 -30.71 41.67 15.92
CA GLY A 343 -30.71 41.78 17.38
C GLY A 343 -31.22 40.54 18.12
N SER A 344 -31.23 39.36 17.46
CA SER A 344 -31.60 38.09 18.08
C SER A 344 -30.34 37.23 18.33
N PRO A 345 -29.93 36.97 19.58
CA PRO A 345 -28.78 36.12 19.89
C PRO A 345 -29.09 34.61 19.81
N VAL A 346 -30.24 34.24 19.25
CA VAL A 346 -30.73 32.86 19.19
C VAL A 346 -29.93 32.06 18.16
N LYS A 347 -29.62 30.79 18.48
CA LYS A 347 -28.92 29.91 17.52
C LYS A 347 -29.83 29.56 16.34
N PRO A 348 -29.29 29.39 15.13
CA PRO A 348 -30.07 28.97 13.96
C PRO A 348 -30.95 27.73 14.23
N ARG A 349 -30.43 26.76 14.99
CA ARG A 349 -31.18 25.57 15.43
C ARG A 349 -32.49 25.91 16.15
N ASP A 350 -32.43 26.80 17.13
CA ASP A 350 -33.58 27.13 17.98
C ASP A 350 -34.63 27.95 17.21
N GLU A 351 -34.17 28.75 16.25
CA GLU A 351 -35.01 29.48 15.31
C GLU A 351 -35.77 28.53 14.38
N PHE A 352 -35.12 27.49 13.84
CA PHE A 352 -35.79 26.45 13.05
C PHE A 352 -36.75 25.60 13.88
N LEU A 353 -36.42 25.31 15.15
CA LEU A 353 -37.35 24.64 16.07
C LEU A 353 -38.60 25.49 16.35
N SER A 354 -38.43 26.81 16.47
CA SER A 354 -39.54 27.75 16.64
C SER A 354 -40.42 27.81 15.38
N LEU A 355 -39.82 27.81 14.19
CA LEU A 355 -40.56 27.70 12.93
C LEU A 355 -41.36 26.39 12.86
N LEU A 356 -40.77 25.27 13.27
CA LEU A 356 -41.44 23.97 13.27
C LEU A 356 -42.63 23.93 14.23
N ALA A 357 -42.49 24.52 15.41
CA ALA A 357 -43.53 24.52 16.44
C ALA A 357 -44.66 25.53 16.18
N CYS A 358 -44.32 26.73 15.72
CA CYS A 358 -45.25 27.86 15.63
C CYS A 358 -45.74 28.15 14.21
N GLY A 359 -45.05 27.64 13.18
CA GLY A 359 -45.35 27.95 11.78
C GLY A 359 -45.01 29.38 11.34
N SER A 360 -44.48 30.22 12.25
CA SER A 360 -44.08 31.59 11.98
C SER A 360 -42.54 31.71 11.95
N ALA A 361 -42.00 32.31 10.88
CA ALA A 361 -40.59 32.67 10.80
C ALA A 361 -40.34 34.09 11.33
N SER A 362 -39.23 34.32 12.04
CA SER A 362 -38.78 35.70 12.32
C SER A 362 -38.41 36.45 11.03
N ALA A 363 -38.28 37.78 11.12
CA ALA A 363 -37.85 38.61 9.99
C ALA A 363 -36.49 38.17 9.43
N ALA A 364 -35.53 37.83 10.31
CA ALA A 364 -34.21 37.36 9.92
C ALA A 364 -34.28 36.00 9.19
N LEU A 365 -35.05 35.04 9.73
CA LEU A 365 -35.21 33.74 9.10
C LEU A 365 -35.95 33.86 7.76
N HIS A 366 -36.97 34.70 7.68
CA HIS A 366 -37.70 34.96 6.43
C HIS A 366 -36.78 35.59 5.37
N GLN A 367 -35.97 36.59 5.74
CA GLN A 367 -34.98 37.19 4.85
C GLN A 367 -33.95 36.17 4.36
N PHE A 368 -33.45 35.32 5.25
CA PHE A 368 -32.52 34.26 4.88
C PHE A 368 -33.13 33.28 3.88
N LEU A 369 -34.31 32.73 4.20
CA LEU A 369 -34.97 31.71 3.37
C LEU A 369 -35.43 32.27 2.02
N ALA A 370 -35.95 33.50 1.97
CA ALA A 370 -36.46 34.09 0.74
C ALA A 370 -35.37 34.76 -0.12
N ALA A 371 -34.44 35.51 0.48
CA ALA A 371 -33.49 36.36 -0.26
C ALA A 371 -32.07 35.79 -0.35
N SER A 372 -31.56 35.13 0.69
CA SER A 372 -30.18 34.60 0.70
C SER A 372 -30.09 33.19 0.10
N LEU A 373 -30.96 32.29 0.56
CA LEU A 373 -30.97 30.90 0.14
C LEU A 373 -31.86 30.68 -1.08
N GLY A 374 -33.14 31.09 -0.98
CA GLY A 374 -34.16 30.88 -1.99
C GLY A 374 -34.48 29.39 -2.26
N GLU A 375 -35.54 29.12 -3.02
CA GLU A 375 -35.93 27.74 -3.36
C GLU A 375 -34.86 27.06 -4.23
N ALA A 376 -34.23 27.81 -5.15
CA ALA A 376 -33.19 27.28 -6.02
C ALA A 376 -31.92 26.91 -5.24
N GLY A 377 -31.50 27.72 -4.26
CA GLY A 377 -30.35 27.40 -3.41
C GLY A 377 -30.62 26.21 -2.50
N LEU A 378 -31.82 26.13 -1.92
CA LEU A 378 -32.25 24.99 -1.10
C LEU A 378 -32.24 23.67 -1.89
N LYS A 379 -32.78 23.68 -3.12
CA LYS A 379 -32.74 22.49 -4.00
C LYS A 379 -31.31 22.10 -4.39
N ARG A 380 -30.41 23.06 -4.62
CA ARG A 380 -29.00 22.78 -4.94
C ARG A 380 -28.28 22.14 -3.75
N LEU A 381 -28.48 22.64 -2.54
CA LEU A 381 -27.91 22.05 -1.31
C LEU A 381 -28.44 20.64 -1.07
N ALA A 382 -29.76 20.45 -1.14
CA ALA A 382 -30.38 19.13 -0.99
C ALA A 382 -29.79 18.14 -2.01
N LYS A 383 -29.69 18.54 -3.29
CA LYS A 383 -29.08 17.71 -4.33
C LYS A 383 -27.60 17.41 -4.09
N SER A 384 -26.84 18.37 -3.54
CA SER A 384 -25.41 18.17 -3.24
C SER A 384 -25.23 17.09 -2.17
N ILE A 385 -25.93 17.18 -1.04
CA ILE A 385 -25.88 16.17 0.03
C ILE A 385 -26.44 14.82 -0.44
N ASP A 386 -27.55 14.81 -1.19
CA ASP A 386 -28.12 13.58 -1.76
C ASP A 386 -27.19 12.89 -2.75
N THR A 387 -26.38 13.66 -3.47
CA THR A 387 -25.40 13.10 -4.41
C THR A 387 -24.21 12.55 -3.64
N ALA A 388 -23.64 13.30 -2.69
CA ALA A 388 -22.57 12.80 -1.84
C ALA A 388 -22.99 11.52 -1.08
N GLY A 389 -24.20 11.49 -0.51
CA GLY A 389 -24.75 10.33 0.16
C GLY A 389 -24.88 9.09 -0.74
N ARG A 390 -25.30 9.27 -2.00
CA ARG A 390 -25.38 8.17 -2.98
C ARG A 390 -23.99 7.69 -3.41
N GLU A 391 -23.06 8.60 -3.67
CA GLU A 391 -21.68 8.23 -4.01
C GLU A 391 -21.03 7.46 -2.85
N LEU A 392 -21.21 7.90 -1.61
CA LEU A 392 -20.72 7.15 -0.44
C LEU A 392 -21.32 5.74 -0.36
N HIS A 393 -22.62 5.56 -0.61
CA HIS A 393 -23.23 4.22 -0.65
C HIS A 393 -22.62 3.34 -1.75
N ASN A 394 -22.44 3.89 -2.96
CA ASN A 394 -21.84 3.16 -4.07
C ASN A 394 -20.40 2.76 -3.74
N LEU A 395 -19.60 3.69 -3.21
CA LEU A 395 -18.22 3.43 -2.79
C LEU A 395 -18.14 2.35 -1.71
N ILE A 396 -19.07 2.35 -0.75
CA ILE A 396 -19.14 1.31 0.28
C ILE A 396 -19.49 -0.05 -0.35
N ALA A 397 -20.53 -0.10 -1.17
CA ALA A 397 -21.05 -1.35 -1.73
C ALA A 397 -20.12 -1.98 -2.77
N GLU A 398 -19.48 -1.16 -3.62
CA GLU A 398 -18.66 -1.64 -4.73
C GLU A 398 -17.19 -1.83 -4.35
N HIS A 399 -16.68 -1.08 -3.36
CA HIS A 399 -15.26 -1.09 -3.01
C HIS A 399 -15.00 -1.50 -1.56
N LEU A 400 -15.57 -0.78 -0.59
CA LEU A 400 -15.18 -0.92 0.82
C LEU A 400 -15.62 -2.27 1.43
N GLN A 401 -16.89 -2.64 1.25
CA GLN A 401 -17.47 -3.86 1.80
C GLN A 401 -16.82 -5.11 1.15
N PRO A 402 -16.73 -5.24 -0.18
CA PRO A 402 -16.09 -6.41 -0.79
C PRO A 402 -14.62 -6.53 -0.38
N ALA A 403 -13.89 -5.41 -0.25
CA ALA A 403 -12.50 -5.45 0.19
C ALA A 403 -12.37 -5.99 1.62
N ALA A 404 -13.21 -5.49 2.55
CA ALA A 404 -13.21 -5.95 3.94
C ALA A 404 -13.57 -7.44 4.07
N GLU A 405 -14.54 -7.92 3.28
CA GLU A 405 -14.93 -9.34 3.27
C GLU A 405 -13.84 -10.24 2.72
N ILE A 406 -13.18 -9.85 1.62
CA ILE A 406 -12.06 -10.61 1.05
C ILE A 406 -10.87 -10.61 2.02
N ILE A 407 -10.57 -9.48 2.67
CA ILE A 407 -9.52 -9.41 3.71
C ILE A 407 -9.83 -10.42 4.82
N ALA A 408 -11.05 -10.40 5.38
CA ALA A 408 -11.45 -11.32 6.44
C ALA A 408 -11.37 -12.79 6.00
N PHE A 409 -11.77 -13.08 4.75
CA PHE A 409 -11.66 -14.42 4.17
C PHE A 409 -10.19 -14.88 4.10
N ARG A 410 -9.30 -14.05 3.54
CA ARG A 410 -7.87 -14.37 3.39
C ARG A 410 -7.14 -14.51 4.72
N VAL A 411 -7.41 -13.62 5.66
CA VAL A 411 -6.88 -13.70 7.02
C VAL A 411 -7.40 -14.96 7.73
N GLY A 412 -8.65 -15.34 7.49
CA GLY A 412 -9.22 -16.61 7.95
C GLY A 412 -8.48 -17.84 7.39
N GLU A 413 -8.13 -17.83 6.10
CA GLU A 413 -7.30 -18.88 5.50
C GLU A 413 -5.90 -18.92 6.12
N LEU A 414 -5.23 -17.78 6.24
CA LEU A 414 -3.91 -17.65 6.89
C LEU A 414 -3.94 -18.13 8.35
N ARG A 415 -5.03 -17.84 9.08
CA ARG A 415 -5.26 -18.37 10.42
C ARG A 415 -5.37 -19.89 10.41
N GLY A 416 -6.13 -20.46 9.48
CA GLY A 416 -6.22 -21.91 9.30
C GLY A 416 -4.85 -22.55 9.05
N LEU A 417 -4.05 -21.93 8.19
CA LEU A 417 -2.67 -22.34 7.89
C LEU A 417 -1.77 -22.25 9.14
N SER A 418 -1.86 -21.18 9.93
CA SER A 418 -1.04 -20.99 11.14
C SER A 418 -1.18 -22.10 12.19
N ARG A 419 -2.31 -22.83 12.18
CA ARG A 419 -2.56 -23.98 13.06
C ARG A 419 -1.74 -25.20 12.69
N TRP A 420 -1.23 -25.30 11.46
CA TRP A 420 -0.29 -26.34 11.04
C TRP A 420 1.14 -26.00 11.45
N ARG A 421 1.37 -26.02 12.77
CA ARG A 421 2.64 -25.61 13.41
C ARG A 421 3.86 -26.39 12.91
N SER A 422 3.71 -27.65 12.50
CA SER A 422 4.83 -28.46 11.99
C SER A 422 5.43 -27.93 10.68
N ARG A 423 4.62 -27.25 9.85
CA ARG A 423 5.04 -26.75 8.53
C ARG A 423 5.31 -25.25 8.55
N LEU A 424 4.39 -24.48 9.12
CA LEU A 424 4.33 -23.02 8.91
C LEU A 424 4.92 -22.20 10.05
N ARG A 425 5.10 -22.80 11.23
CA ARG A 425 5.74 -22.11 12.37
C ARG A 425 7.18 -21.71 12.06
N ARG A 426 7.93 -22.55 11.33
CA ARG A 426 9.32 -22.26 10.96
C ARG A 426 9.44 -21.11 9.96
N ILE A 427 8.39 -20.87 9.17
CA ILE A 427 8.35 -19.77 8.23
C ILE A 427 8.00 -18.47 8.98
N GLY A 428 7.49 -18.51 10.22
CA GLY A 428 7.15 -17.31 11.00
C GLY A 428 5.65 -17.05 11.11
N LEU A 429 4.81 -17.96 10.61
CA LEU A 429 3.35 -17.84 10.73
C LEU A 429 2.90 -18.33 12.11
N HIS A 430 2.71 -17.38 13.03
CA HIS A 430 2.26 -17.67 14.40
C HIS A 430 0.74 -17.58 14.55
N GLU A 431 0.16 -18.53 15.27
CA GLU A 431 -1.30 -18.59 15.52
C GLU A 431 -1.81 -17.37 16.28
N THR A 432 -1.11 -16.92 17.32
CA THR A 432 -1.52 -15.75 18.14
C THR A 432 -1.66 -14.49 17.30
N LEU A 433 -0.72 -14.25 16.40
CA LEU A 433 -0.74 -13.11 15.48
C LEU A 433 -1.91 -13.20 14.51
N MET A 434 -2.26 -14.41 14.05
CA MET A 434 -3.37 -14.60 13.11
C MET A 434 -4.73 -14.50 13.79
N GLU A 435 -4.82 -14.88 15.07
CA GLU A 435 -6.01 -14.64 15.87
C GLU A 435 -6.25 -13.15 16.06
N ASP A 436 -5.19 -12.40 16.41
CA ASP A 436 -5.22 -10.95 16.48
C ASP A 436 -5.61 -10.30 15.14
N ALA A 437 -5.01 -10.73 14.02
CA ALA A 437 -5.34 -10.20 12.70
C ALA A 437 -6.80 -10.51 12.29
N MET A 438 -7.27 -11.72 12.59
CA MET A 438 -8.66 -12.13 12.33
C MET A 438 -9.65 -11.29 13.14
N GLU A 439 -9.32 -11.00 14.39
CA GLU A 439 -10.14 -10.16 15.25
C GLU A 439 -10.27 -8.75 14.66
N ASN A 440 -9.15 -8.14 14.23
CA ASN A 440 -9.15 -6.81 13.62
C ASN A 440 -9.88 -6.79 12.26
N ALA A 441 -9.75 -7.84 11.44
CA ALA A 441 -10.52 -7.96 10.20
C ALA A 441 -12.04 -8.05 10.47
N GLY A 442 -12.45 -8.77 11.53
CA GLY A 442 -13.84 -8.80 11.98
C GLY A 442 -14.34 -7.45 12.50
N MET A 443 -13.51 -6.72 13.26
CA MET A 443 -13.82 -5.37 13.70
C MET A 443 -14.00 -4.40 12.52
N LEU A 444 -13.14 -4.50 11.50
CA LEU A 444 -13.25 -3.70 10.27
C LEU A 444 -14.60 -3.94 9.59
N LEU A 445 -15.02 -5.19 9.41
CA LEU A 445 -16.33 -5.52 8.84
C LEU A 445 -17.49 -4.86 9.60
N VAL A 446 -17.48 -4.94 10.93
CA VAL A 446 -18.52 -4.30 11.75
C VAL A 446 -18.49 -2.77 11.61
N GLN A 447 -17.32 -2.16 11.49
CA GLN A 447 -17.22 -0.72 11.27
C GLN A 447 -17.72 -0.30 9.88
N VAL A 448 -17.46 -1.08 8.83
CA VAL A 448 -17.97 -0.80 7.47
C VAL A 448 -19.50 -0.87 7.46
N GLU A 449 -20.09 -1.89 8.08
CA GLU A 449 -21.55 -2.01 8.24
C GLU A 449 -22.14 -0.85 9.06
N ARG A 450 -21.45 -0.43 10.12
CA ARG A 450 -21.86 0.73 10.92
C ARG A 450 -21.79 2.03 10.11
N LEU A 451 -20.74 2.22 9.32
CA LEU A 451 -20.61 3.38 8.43
C LEU A 451 -21.77 3.42 7.44
N LEU A 452 -22.08 2.29 6.80
CA LEU A 452 -23.19 2.19 5.85
C LEU A 452 -24.50 2.68 6.47
N ARG A 453 -24.86 2.15 7.65
CA ARG A 453 -26.06 2.57 8.38
C ARG A 453 -26.02 4.05 8.74
N THR A 454 -24.88 4.55 9.22
CA THR A 454 -24.72 5.95 9.60
C THR A 454 -24.90 6.88 8.40
N VAL A 455 -24.37 6.52 7.23
CA VAL A 455 -24.57 7.29 5.99
C VAL A 455 -26.04 7.22 5.54
N SER A 456 -26.68 6.05 5.57
CA SER A 456 -28.11 5.89 5.25
C SER A 456 -29.00 6.75 6.15
N ASP A 457 -28.78 6.69 7.46
CA ASP A 457 -29.56 7.44 8.45
C ASP A 457 -29.36 8.94 8.28
N THR A 458 -28.11 9.39 8.16
CA THR A 458 -27.77 10.81 8.02
C THR A 458 -28.39 11.39 6.75
N THR A 459 -28.24 10.72 5.62
CA THR A 459 -28.81 11.16 4.34
C THR A 459 -30.34 11.18 4.38
N GLY A 460 -30.97 10.20 5.06
CA GLY A 460 -32.40 10.20 5.33
C GLY A 460 -32.86 11.41 6.15
N GLN A 461 -32.14 11.75 7.22
CA GLN A 461 -32.45 12.89 8.08
C GLN A 461 -32.31 14.23 7.35
N PHE A 462 -31.27 14.41 6.53
CA PHE A 462 -31.15 15.58 5.66
C PHE A 462 -32.30 15.70 4.66
N ARG A 463 -32.75 14.59 4.05
CA ARG A 463 -33.91 14.60 3.15
C ARG A 463 -35.18 15.07 3.86
N LEU A 464 -35.45 14.57 5.06
CA LEU A 464 -36.60 15.01 5.87
C LEU A 464 -36.56 16.51 6.12
N PHE A 465 -35.41 17.03 6.54
CA PHE A 465 -35.19 18.45 6.77
C PHE A 465 -35.41 19.30 5.52
N PHE A 466 -34.80 18.94 4.38
CA PHE A 466 -34.93 19.71 3.14
C PHE A 466 -36.35 19.69 2.55
N VAL A 467 -37.05 18.55 2.63
CA VAL A 467 -38.45 18.45 2.19
C VAL A 467 -39.34 19.35 3.05
N TRP A 468 -39.17 19.30 4.37
CA TRP A 468 -39.89 20.20 5.28
C TRP A 468 -39.58 21.67 5.00
N LEU A 469 -38.30 22.04 4.93
CA LEU A 469 -37.90 23.44 4.77
C LEU A 469 -38.38 24.03 3.42
N THR A 470 -38.40 23.21 2.36
CA THR A 470 -38.93 23.61 1.05
C THR A 470 -40.43 23.89 1.13
N LYS A 471 -41.18 23.07 1.88
CA LYS A 471 -42.60 23.27 2.09
C LYS A 471 -42.89 24.51 2.94
N SER A 472 -42.12 24.74 4.00
CA SER A 472 -42.22 25.95 4.82
C SER A 472 -41.91 27.21 4.03
N LEU A 473 -40.88 27.21 3.17
CA LEU A 473 -40.56 28.35 2.32
C LEU A 473 -41.70 28.70 1.35
N ARG A 474 -42.33 27.70 0.72
CA ARG A 474 -43.48 27.93 -0.18
C ARG A 474 -44.69 28.50 0.55
N GLN A 475 -44.96 28.01 1.77
CA GLN A 475 -46.03 28.54 2.61
C GLN A 475 -45.77 30.01 3.02
N LEU A 476 -44.53 30.34 3.37
CA LEU A 476 -44.13 31.71 3.72
C LEU A 476 -44.24 32.68 2.54
N ASN A 477 -44.00 32.20 1.31
CA ASN A 477 -44.16 32.98 0.08
C ASN A 477 -45.63 33.12 -0.40
N GLY A 478 -46.60 32.53 0.32
CA GLY A 478 -48.02 32.60 -0.04
C GLY A 478 -48.41 31.74 -1.24
N ASP A 479 -47.58 30.75 -1.61
CA ASP A 479 -47.80 29.89 -2.77
C ASP A 479 -48.78 28.75 -2.41
N VAL A 480 -50.08 29.06 -2.35
CA VAL A 480 -51.18 28.13 -1.98
C VAL A 480 -51.72 27.35 -3.20
N GLY A 481 -50.96 27.25 -4.29
CA GLY A 481 -51.39 26.58 -5.52
C GLY A 481 -51.53 25.05 -5.39
N PRO A 482 -52.24 24.36 -6.31
CA PRO A 482 -52.44 22.90 -6.28
C PRO A 482 -51.16 22.06 -6.32
N GLN A 483 -50.01 22.66 -6.67
CA GLN A 483 -48.68 22.03 -6.59
C GLN A 483 -48.12 21.95 -5.16
N ALA A 484 -48.59 22.75 -4.20
CA ALA A 484 -48.17 22.68 -2.80
C ALA A 484 -48.67 21.39 -2.09
N ASN A 485 -49.79 20.82 -2.57
CA ASN A 485 -50.36 19.55 -2.09
C ASN A 485 -49.67 18.30 -2.65
N GLN A 486 -48.69 18.43 -3.56
CA GLN A 486 -47.95 17.29 -4.12
C GLN A 486 -46.74 16.87 -3.26
N LEU A 487 -46.35 17.68 -2.28
CA LEU A 487 -45.23 17.34 -1.37
C LEU A 487 -45.68 16.32 -0.31
N PRO A 488 -44.81 15.36 0.08
CA PRO A 488 -45.12 14.35 1.09
C PRO A 488 -45.63 14.94 2.42
N ALA A 489 -46.30 14.11 3.21
CA ALA A 489 -46.65 14.45 4.59
C ALA A 489 -45.37 14.80 5.38
N ILE A 490 -45.44 15.86 6.20
CA ILE A 490 -44.28 16.32 6.98
C ILE A 490 -44.16 15.41 8.20
N ASP A 491 -43.01 14.76 8.36
CA ASP A 491 -42.64 14.13 9.63
C ASP A 491 -42.01 15.19 10.56
N SER A 492 -42.87 15.81 11.38
CA SER A 492 -42.42 16.82 12.33
C SER A 492 -41.49 16.27 13.42
N VAL A 493 -41.59 14.98 13.76
CA VAL A 493 -40.76 14.36 14.79
C VAL A 493 -39.34 14.15 14.24
N GLY A 494 -39.24 13.56 13.05
CA GLY A 494 -37.94 13.37 12.37
C GLY A 494 -37.20 14.69 12.13
N VAL A 495 -37.90 15.75 11.73
CA VAL A 495 -37.28 17.08 11.56
C VAL A 495 -36.78 17.66 12.89
N ALA A 496 -37.54 17.51 13.98
CA ALA A 496 -37.10 17.95 15.30
C ALA A 496 -35.86 17.18 15.77
N ASP A 497 -35.79 15.88 15.49
CA ASP A 497 -34.64 15.05 15.83
C ASP A 497 -33.40 15.45 15.01
N PHE A 498 -33.53 15.69 13.70
CA PHE A 498 -32.45 16.24 12.87
C PHE A 498 -31.91 17.56 13.45
N LEU A 499 -32.78 18.52 13.77
CA LEU A 499 -32.38 19.81 14.32
C LEU A 499 -31.63 19.67 15.66
N ARG A 500 -31.96 18.67 16.47
CA ARG A 500 -31.29 18.43 17.75
C ARG A 500 -29.94 17.73 17.62
N THR A 501 -29.77 16.90 16.60
CA THR A 501 -28.68 15.90 16.55
C THR A 501 -27.72 16.10 15.38
N HIS A 502 -28.22 16.41 14.17
CA HIS A 502 -27.45 16.41 12.92
C HIS A 502 -27.22 17.82 12.35
N PHE A 503 -27.97 18.84 12.81
CA PHE A 503 -27.84 20.20 12.26
C PHE A 503 -26.52 20.89 12.63
N GLU A 504 -25.98 20.65 13.83
CA GLU A 504 -24.71 21.23 14.32
C GLU A 504 -23.59 20.19 14.44
N ARG A 505 -23.87 18.91 14.14
CA ARG A 505 -22.88 17.81 14.27
C ARG A 505 -22.90 16.96 13.02
N ASP A 506 -21.72 16.68 12.49
CA ASP A 506 -21.52 15.72 11.40
C ASP A 506 -21.27 14.32 11.99
N PRO A 507 -22.23 13.38 11.86
CA PRO A 507 -22.02 12.01 12.34
C PRO A 507 -21.16 11.16 11.41
N VAL A 508 -20.98 11.52 10.13
CA VAL A 508 -20.24 10.71 9.14
C VAL A 508 -18.77 11.09 9.12
N GLY A 509 -18.45 12.38 9.22
CA GLY A 509 -17.09 12.92 9.21
C GLY A 509 -16.11 12.21 10.15
N PRO A 510 -16.44 11.99 11.45
CA PRO A 510 -15.56 11.31 12.39
C PRO A 510 -15.17 9.88 11.98
N HIS A 511 -16.07 9.12 11.34
CA HIS A 511 -15.75 7.77 10.88
C HIS A 511 -14.70 7.77 9.76
N LEU A 512 -14.74 8.80 8.92
CA LEU A 512 -13.87 8.97 7.76
C LEU A 512 -12.59 9.74 8.10
N ALA A 513 -12.43 10.30 9.30
CA ALA A 513 -11.28 11.11 9.65
C ALA A 513 -9.96 10.31 9.62
N PRO A 514 -8.83 10.94 9.23
CA PRO A 514 -7.53 10.27 9.25
C PRO A 514 -7.13 9.93 10.69
N ALA A 515 -6.23 8.96 10.85
CA ALA A 515 -5.82 8.51 12.19
C ALA A 515 -5.06 9.60 12.99
N SER A 516 -4.44 10.56 12.29
CA SER A 516 -3.70 11.69 12.87
C SER A 516 -4.54 12.61 13.73
N ASP A 517 -5.85 12.69 13.48
CA ASP A 517 -6.69 13.74 14.06
C ASP A 517 -7.15 13.43 15.49
N GLY A 518 -6.87 12.21 15.99
CA GLY A 518 -7.23 11.80 17.36
C GLY A 518 -8.72 11.85 17.66
N LEU A 519 -9.56 11.97 16.62
CA LEU A 519 -11.01 12.07 16.71
C LEU A 519 -11.59 10.76 17.25
N VAL A 520 -12.48 10.90 18.24
CA VAL A 520 -13.25 9.80 18.80
C VAL A 520 -14.63 9.85 18.19
N VAL A 521 -15.05 8.71 17.64
CA VAL A 521 -16.42 8.53 17.14
C VAL A 521 -17.34 8.39 18.34
N ASP A 522 -18.33 9.29 18.47
CA ASP A 522 -19.35 9.20 19.50
C ASP A 522 -20.13 7.88 19.36
N ILE A 523 -20.29 7.17 20.48
CA ILE A 523 -21.07 5.93 20.56
C ILE A 523 -22.23 6.15 21.52
N LYS A 524 -23.38 5.58 21.19
CA LYS A 524 -24.50 5.55 22.15
C LYS A 524 -24.12 4.65 23.34
N PRO A 525 -24.42 5.04 24.58
CA PRO A 525 -24.05 4.26 25.76
C PRO A 525 -24.64 2.83 25.76
N GLU A 526 -25.79 2.64 25.10
CA GLU A 526 -26.41 1.33 24.91
C GLU A 526 -25.58 0.40 24.01
N GLU A 527 -24.98 0.95 22.95
CA GLU A 527 -24.11 0.19 22.05
C GLU A 527 -22.80 -0.20 22.76
N GLU A 528 -22.22 0.72 23.55
CA GLU A 528 -21.04 0.42 24.38
C GLU A 528 -21.31 -0.72 25.37
N ALA A 529 -22.44 -0.65 26.08
CA ALA A 529 -22.84 -1.70 27.02
C ALA A 529 -23.01 -3.06 26.30
N ARG A 530 -23.61 -3.05 25.10
CA ARG A 530 -23.80 -4.27 24.32
C ARG A 530 -22.49 -4.88 23.84
N ILE A 531 -21.49 -4.07 23.47
CA ILE A 531 -20.16 -4.56 23.06
C ILE A 531 -19.46 -5.23 24.24
N VAL A 532 -19.54 -4.64 25.44
CA VAL A 532 -18.97 -5.22 26.66
C VAL A 532 -19.62 -6.56 26.98
N GLU A 533 -20.94 -6.67 26.84
CA GLU A 533 -21.66 -7.93 27.01
C GLU A 533 -21.23 -8.98 25.97
N LEU A 534 -21.09 -8.59 24.71
CA LEU A 534 -20.61 -9.49 23.65
C LEU A 534 -19.17 -9.96 23.89
N ALA A 535 -18.29 -9.10 24.40
CA ALA A 535 -16.92 -9.48 24.75
C ALA A 535 -16.89 -10.57 25.84
N ILE A 536 -17.79 -10.50 26.83
CA ILE A 536 -17.94 -11.53 27.87
C ILE A 536 -18.41 -12.87 27.25
N MET A 537 -19.24 -12.82 26.20
CA MET A 537 -19.73 -14.01 25.48
C MET A 537 -18.76 -14.57 24.43
N GLY A 538 -17.51 -14.09 24.39
CA GLY A 538 -16.50 -14.55 23.43
C GLY A 538 -16.51 -13.78 22.11
N GLY A 539 -17.08 -12.57 22.09
CA GLY A 539 -16.88 -11.59 21.02
C GLY A 539 -15.48 -10.99 21.01
N PHE A 540 -15.32 -9.84 20.35
CA PHE A 540 -14.05 -9.14 20.28
C PHE A 540 -13.54 -8.71 21.68
N ALA A 541 -12.26 -8.94 21.94
CA ALA A 541 -11.55 -8.53 23.13
C ALA A 541 -11.39 -7.00 23.22
N ASP A 542 -11.20 -6.32 22.08
CA ASP A 542 -11.13 -4.85 22.04
C ASP A 542 -12.53 -4.21 22.04
N THR A 543 -13.03 -3.81 23.20
CA THR A 543 -14.36 -3.20 23.33
C THR A 543 -14.43 -1.75 22.85
N LYS A 544 -13.29 -1.09 22.62
CA LYS A 544 -13.22 0.32 22.20
C LYS A 544 -13.12 0.49 20.69
N PHE A 545 -13.20 -0.61 19.92
CA PHE A 545 -12.96 -0.55 18.49
C PHE A 545 -13.94 0.38 17.76
N LEU A 546 -15.20 0.47 18.20
CA LEU A 546 -16.19 1.35 17.61
C LEU A 546 -15.94 2.85 17.84
N SER A 547 -15.08 3.23 18.80
CA SER A 547 -14.82 4.64 19.10
C SER A 547 -13.73 5.22 18.21
N ARG A 548 -13.10 4.38 17.37
CA ARG A 548 -11.98 4.75 16.51
C ARG A 548 -12.45 4.97 15.07
N THR A 549 -11.71 5.79 14.35
CA THR A 549 -11.90 6.00 12.92
C THR A 549 -11.55 4.73 12.13
N LEU A 550 -12.07 4.62 10.90
CA LEU A 550 -11.74 3.52 10.00
C LEU A 550 -10.24 3.50 9.68
N SER A 551 -9.64 4.67 9.43
CA SER A 551 -8.20 4.79 9.18
C SER A 551 -7.36 4.26 10.34
N SER A 552 -7.76 4.53 11.59
CA SER A 552 -7.05 3.99 12.77
C SER A 552 -7.15 2.47 12.86
N GLN A 553 -8.27 1.87 12.47
CA GLN A 553 -8.38 0.39 12.45
C GLN A 553 -7.57 -0.23 11.32
N ILE A 554 -7.52 0.41 10.15
CA ILE A 554 -6.67 -0.03 9.03
C ILE A 554 -5.20 0.02 9.44
N GLU A 555 -4.76 1.10 10.09
CA GLU A 555 -3.40 1.21 10.63
C GLU A 555 -3.09 0.15 11.67
N ARG A 556 -4.04 -0.26 12.51
CA ARG A 556 -3.81 -1.35 13.48
C ARG A 556 -3.73 -2.71 12.81
N LEU A 557 -4.57 -2.96 11.81
CA LEU A 557 -4.49 -4.17 11.00
C LEU A 557 -3.16 -4.22 10.24
N ARG A 558 -2.66 -3.07 9.75
CA ARG A 558 -1.34 -2.92 9.14
C ARG A 558 -0.20 -3.05 10.14
N ALA A 559 -0.20 -2.36 11.27
CA ALA A 559 0.86 -2.45 12.27
C ALA A 559 0.99 -3.89 12.82
N ARG A 560 -0.12 -4.63 12.86
CA ARG A 560 -0.11 -6.07 13.17
C ARG A 560 0.27 -6.93 11.97
N SER A 561 0.02 -6.48 10.75
CA SER A 561 0.59 -7.10 9.54
C SER A 561 2.08 -6.79 9.35
N GLU A 562 2.59 -5.70 9.90
CA GLU A 562 4.02 -5.43 10.06
C GLU A 562 4.66 -6.42 11.02
N ILE A 563 3.88 -7.05 11.91
CA ILE A 563 4.35 -8.22 12.63
C ILE A 563 4.56 -9.40 11.67
N PHE A 564 3.86 -9.54 10.53
CA PHE A 564 4.33 -10.45 9.47
C PHE A 564 5.71 -10.00 8.96
N ARG A 565 5.90 -8.71 8.64
CA ARG A 565 7.22 -8.19 8.20
C ARG A 565 8.36 -8.51 9.18
N ASN A 566 8.04 -8.50 10.48
CA ASN A 566 8.96 -8.77 11.58
C ASN A 566 8.86 -10.20 12.18
N SER A 567 8.03 -11.10 11.66
CA SER A 567 7.89 -12.49 12.17
C SER A 567 8.37 -13.54 11.18
N PHE A 568 8.46 -13.18 9.90
CA PHE A 568 9.21 -13.95 8.91
C PHE A 568 10.74 -13.77 9.08
N PHE A 569 11.22 -13.43 10.29
CA PHE A 569 12.63 -13.65 10.57
C PHE A 569 12.84 -15.15 10.64
N LEU A 570 13.37 -15.70 9.56
CA LEU A 570 14.28 -16.83 9.60
C LEU A 570 15.31 -16.56 10.70
N SER A 571 14.95 -16.85 11.95
CA SER A 571 15.88 -17.09 13.06
C SER A 571 16.63 -18.40 12.87
N CYS A 572 16.57 -18.98 11.67
CA CYS A 572 17.35 -20.13 11.30
C CYS A 572 18.81 -19.76 11.39
N ASP A 573 19.52 -20.53 12.20
CA ASP A 573 20.97 -20.66 12.28
C ASP A 573 21.59 -20.56 10.89
N LEU A 574 21.87 -19.34 10.43
CA LEU A 574 22.55 -19.09 9.18
C LEU A 574 24.01 -19.47 9.40
N HIS A 575 24.30 -20.75 9.21
CA HIS A 575 25.67 -21.24 9.28
C HIS A 575 26.44 -20.67 8.09
N ILE A 576 27.49 -19.89 8.40
CA ILE A 576 28.47 -19.48 7.41
C ILE A 576 29.17 -20.74 6.93
N VAL A 577 28.92 -21.10 5.67
CA VAL A 577 29.51 -22.31 5.08
C VAL A 577 30.92 -22.04 4.57
N LEU A 578 31.18 -20.83 4.06
CA LEU A 578 32.47 -20.44 3.52
C LEU A 578 32.66 -18.92 3.60
N LEU A 579 33.87 -18.49 3.97
CA LEU A 579 34.28 -17.09 3.93
C LEU A 579 35.63 -16.97 3.22
N LEU A 580 35.65 -16.27 2.08
CA LEU A 580 36.87 -16.01 1.31
C LEU A 580 37.28 -14.55 1.51
N TRP A 581 38.48 -14.32 2.03
CA TRP A 581 39.08 -13.00 2.17
C TRP A 581 39.96 -12.71 0.96
N PHE A 582 39.70 -11.59 0.28
CA PHE A 582 40.56 -11.09 -0.79
C PHE A 582 41.37 -9.91 -0.25
N SER A 583 42.68 -10.14 -0.07
CA SER A 583 43.63 -9.06 0.26
C SER A 583 43.84 -8.18 -0.96
N THR A 584 43.48 -6.90 -0.86
CA THR A 584 43.94 -5.86 -1.79
C THR A 584 45.36 -5.40 -1.44
N SER A 585 46.31 -6.33 -1.33
CA SER A 585 47.72 -5.96 -1.45
C SER A 585 48.08 -5.94 -2.93
N MET A 586 47.64 -4.90 -3.66
CA MET A 586 48.30 -4.54 -4.91
C MET A 586 49.74 -4.15 -4.56
N LYS A 587 50.70 -5.00 -4.90
CA LYS A 587 52.05 -4.55 -5.25
C LYS A 587 52.14 -4.44 -6.76
#